data_AF-A0A962TE39-F1
#
_entry.id   AF-A0A962TE39-F1
#
_cell.length_a   1.000
_cell.length_b   1.000
_cell.length_c   1.000
_cell.angle_alpha   90.00
_cell.angle_beta   90.00
_cell.angle_gamma   90.00
#
_symmetry.space_group_name_H-M   'P 1'
#
loop_
_entity.id
_entity.type
_entity.pdbx_description
1 polymer ?
#
loop_
_entity_poly.entity_id
_entity_poly.type
_entity_poly.pdbx_seq_one_letter_code
_entity_poly.pdbx_strand_id
1 'polypeptide(L)'
;MKGYAVPMYQKRLWLVVMLLLLGVGFWLGFVMPEQAWAQWDGVQWRVVAESWAVLWRGWPLALFGGLIGFFGAGLFLALRLEHAQAADFKAHIARLTHERDQAVIAAEQRVQAREQAAQERETRALQAQRDAVQAQQEADAMWDSAEDFQDRTMQALNQANLRARNAIHAAARIKRRIKGKKRLGAGISVP
;
A
#
# COMPACT_ATOMS: atom_id res chain seq x y z
N MET A 1 -4.95 -14.01 -19.21
CA MET A 1 -5.86 -15.17 -19.23
C MET A 1 -6.08 -15.58 -20.68
N LYS A 2 -5.28 -16.53 -21.19
CA LYS A 2 -5.50 -17.09 -22.54
C LYS A 2 -6.59 -18.15 -22.40
N GLY A 3 -7.79 -17.83 -22.88
CA GLY A 3 -8.88 -18.78 -22.97
C GLY A 3 -8.40 -19.99 -23.77
N TYR A 4 -8.47 -21.17 -23.17
CA TYR A 4 -8.29 -22.44 -23.85
C TYR A 4 -9.47 -22.61 -24.81
N ALA A 5 -9.35 -22.00 -25.99
CA ALA A 5 -10.14 -22.36 -27.14
C ALA A 5 -9.76 -23.81 -27.45
N VAL A 6 -10.51 -24.76 -26.88
CA VAL A 6 -10.49 -26.15 -27.33
C VAL A 6 -10.73 -26.07 -28.84
N PRO A 7 -9.71 -26.33 -29.68
CA PRO A 7 -9.85 -26.07 -31.10
C PRO A 7 -10.99 -26.95 -31.60
N MET A 8 -11.92 -26.40 -32.39
CA MET A 8 -13.05 -27.17 -32.96
C MET A 8 -12.61 -28.54 -33.55
N TYR A 9 -11.36 -28.63 -33.99
CA TYR A 9 -10.67 -29.83 -34.42
C TYR A 9 -10.65 -30.97 -33.39
N GLN A 10 -10.48 -30.69 -32.09
CA GLN A 10 -10.46 -31.70 -31.04
C GLN A 10 -11.82 -32.39 -30.89
N LYS A 11 -12.92 -31.62 -30.95
CA LYS A 11 -14.29 -32.19 -30.89
C LYS A 11 -14.58 -33.03 -32.13
N ARG A 12 -14.18 -32.56 -33.32
CA ARG A 12 -14.34 -33.32 -34.58
C ARG A 12 -13.53 -34.61 -34.57
N LEU A 13 -12.28 -34.57 -34.09
CA LEU A 13 -11.43 -35.75 -33.95
C LEU A 13 -12.06 -36.79 -33.02
N TRP A 14 -12.55 -36.36 -31.86
CA TRP A 14 -13.25 -37.25 -30.92
C TRP A 14 -14.50 -37.87 -31.53
N LEU A 15 -15.31 -37.11 -32.27
CA LEU A 15 -16.48 -37.64 -32.98
C LEU A 15 -16.10 -38.69 -34.01
N VAL A 16 -15.06 -38.45 -34.82
CA VAL A 16 -14.56 -39.42 -35.81
C VAL A 16 -14.07 -40.69 -35.12
N VAL A 17 -13.33 -40.56 -34.03
CA VAL A 17 -12.84 -41.72 -33.24
C VAL A 17 -14.00 -42.50 -32.65
N MET A 18 -14.99 -41.83 -32.08
CA MET A 18 -16.16 -42.47 -31.48
C MET A 18 -16.98 -43.21 -32.56
N LEU A 19 -17.17 -42.58 -33.72
CA LEU A 19 -17.85 -43.19 -34.87
C LEU A 19 -17.08 -44.41 -35.39
N LEU A 20 -15.75 -44.34 -35.42
CA LEU A 20 -14.88 -45.44 -35.88
C LEU A 20 -14.88 -46.60 -34.88
N LEU A 21 -14.83 -46.32 -33.57
CA LEU A 21 -14.99 -47.34 -32.52
C LEU A 21 -16.37 -47.99 -32.55
N LEU A 22 -17.44 -47.21 -32.75
CA LEU A 22 -18.80 -47.73 -32.90
C LEU A 22 -18.93 -48.58 -34.17
N GLY A 23 -18.37 -48.14 -35.30
CA GLY A 23 -18.38 -48.87 -36.56
C GLY A 23 -17.61 -50.19 -36.47
N VAL A 24 -16.42 -50.18 -35.87
CA VAL A 24 -15.61 -51.39 -35.66
C VAL A 24 -16.25 -52.31 -34.61
N GLY A 25 -16.81 -51.77 -33.53
CA GLY A 25 -17.54 -52.53 -32.53
C GLY A 25 -18.82 -53.18 -33.08
N PHE A 26 -19.57 -52.45 -33.90
CA PHE A 26 -20.74 -52.96 -34.62
C PHE A 26 -20.33 -54.06 -35.60
N TRP A 27 -19.25 -53.85 -36.37
CA TRP A 27 -18.71 -54.85 -37.29
C TRP A 27 -18.24 -56.11 -36.54
N LEU A 28 -17.56 -55.97 -35.40
CA LEU A 28 -17.19 -57.11 -34.55
C LEU A 28 -18.42 -57.84 -33.98
N GLY A 29 -19.46 -57.10 -33.56
CA GLY A 29 -20.66 -57.70 -32.96
C GLY A 29 -21.55 -58.43 -33.97
N PHE A 30 -21.67 -57.92 -35.19
CA PHE A 30 -22.59 -58.45 -36.21
C PHE A 30 -21.91 -59.29 -37.27
N VAL A 31 -20.71 -58.91 -37.72
CA VAL A 31 -20.04 -59.54 -38.86
C VAL A 31 -19.08 -60.64 -38.41
N MET A 32 -18.46 -60.52 -37.22
CA MET A 32 -17.57 -61.55 -36.69
C MET A 32 -18.27 -62.89 -36.40
N PRO A 33 -19.49 -62.93 -35.83
CA PRO A 33 -20.20 -64.19 -35.59
C PRO A 33 -20.56 -64.92 -36.89
N GLU A 34 -20.91 -64.18 -37.95
CA GLU A 34 -21.23 -64.75 -39.26
C GLU A 34 -20.00 -65.32 -39.97
N GLN A 35 -18.79 -64.91 -39.58
CA GLN A 35 -17.53 -65.47 -40.08
C GLN A 35 -17.07 -66.71 -39.30
N ALA A 36 -17.94 -67.27 -38.45
CA ALA A 36 -17.89 -68.59 -37.80
C ALA A 36 -16.48 -69.16 -37.58
N TRP A 37 -15.82 -68.70 -36.52
CA TRP A 37 -14.54 -69.24 -36.06
C TRP A 37 -14.74 -70.61 -35.41
N ALA A 38 -15.94 -70.85 -34.87
CA ALA A 38 -16.42 -72.16 -34.49
C ALA A 38 -17.88 -72.32 -34.92
N GLN A 39 -18.20 -73.43 -35.59
CA GLN A 39 -19.55 -73.79 -35.96
C GLN A 39 -20.07 -74.79 -34.92
N TRP A 40 -21.25 -74.54 -34.37
CA TRP A 40 -21.90 -75.45 -33.43
C TRP A 40 -22.60 -76.55 -34.23
N ASP A 41 -22.07 -77.77 -34.15
CA ASP A 41 -22.60 -78.93 -34.90
C ASP A 41 -23.66 -79.70 -34.08
N GLY A 42 -24.30 -79.04 -33.12
CA GLY A 42 -25.32 -79.63 -32.23
C GLY A 42 -24.77 -80.46 -31.05
N VAL A 43 -23.51 -80.92 -31.11
CA VAL A 43 -22.92 -81.78 -30.06
C VAL A 43 -21.58 -81.23 -29.54
N GLN A 44 -20.76 -80.62 -30.40
CA GLN A 44 -19.47 -80.04 -30.01
C GLN A 44 -19.19 -78.76 -30.82
N TRP A 45 -18.47 -77.82 -30.22
CA TRP A 45 -17.93 -76.65 -30.91
C TRP A 45 -16.76 -77.10 -31.78
N ARG A 46 -16.90 -77.01 -33.11
CA ARG A 46 -15.83 -77.34 -34.04
C ARG A 46 -15.24 -76.07 -34.61
N VAL A 47 -13.95 -75.82 -34.38
CA VAL A 47 -13.21 -74.69 -34.95
C VAL A 47 -13.02 -74.94 -36.44
N VAL A 48 -13.69 -74.17 -37.29
CA VAL A 48 -13.72 -74.41 -38.76
C VAL A 48 -12.55 -73.73 -39.47
N ALA A 49 -11.85 -72.79 -38.82
CA ALA A 49 -10.80 -72.00 -39.45
C ALA A 49 -9.42 -72.25 -38.80
N GLU A 50 -8.78 -73.35 -39.16
CA GLU A 50 -7.34 -73.57 -38.93
C GLU A 50 -6.55 -73.14 -40.17
N SER A 51 -6.42 -71.84 -40.45
CA SER A 51 -5.54 -71.36 -41.54
C SER A 51 -5.30 -69.85 -41.52
N TRP A 52 -4.26 -69.42 -42.24
CA TRP A 52 -3.76 -68.04 -42.45
C TRP A 52 -4.84 -66.97 -42.72
N ALA A 53 -6.02 -67.37 -43.19
CA ALA A 53 -7.19 -66.51 -43.40
C ALA A 53 -7.75 -65.89 -42.10
N VAL A 54 -7.58 -66.55 -40.94
CA VAL A 54 -8.00 -66.00 -39.64
C VAL A 54 -7.13 -64.80 -39.26
N LEU A 55 -5.84 -64.85 -39.56
CA LEU A 55 -4.91 -63.74 -39.30
C LEU A 55 -5.26 -62.50 -40.14
N TRP A 56 -5.62 -62.71 -41.41
CA TRP A 56 -6.13 -61.66 -42.30
C TRP A 56 -7.50 -61.10 -41.91
N ARG A 57 -8.27 -61.79 -41.06
CA ARG A 57 -9.56 -61.33 -40.53
C ARG A 57 -9.47 -60.77 -39.11
N GLY A 58 -8.34 -60.98 -38.42
CA GLY A 58 -8.11 -60.53 -37.05
C GLY A 58 -7.60 -59.08 -36.90
N TRP A 59 -7.17 -58.43 -37.99
CA TRP A 59 -6.68 -57.04 -37.93
C TRP A 59 -7.68 -56.02 -37.38
N PRO A 60 -9.01 -56.13 -37.55
CA PRO A 60 -9.96 -55.18 -36.96
C PRO A 60 -9.98 -55.27 -35.43
N LEU A 61 -9.77 -56.45 -34.86
CA LEU A 61 -9.66 -56.64 -33.41
C LEU A 61 -8.36 -56.02 -32.88
N ALA A 62 -7.25 -56.20 -33.60
CA ALA A 62 -5.98 -55.57 -33.27
C ALA A 62 -6.06 -54.03 -33.34
N LEU A 63 -6.73 -53.48 -34.36
CA LEU A 63 -6.98 -52.04 -34.46
C LEU A 63 -7.89 -51.53 -33.35
N PHE A 64 -8.95 -52.26 -33.01
CA PHE A 64 -9.86 -51.89 -31.94
C PHE A 64 -9.14 -51.84 -30.59
N GLY A 65 -8.36 -52.88 -30.27
CA GLY A 65 -7.51 -52.92 -29.07
C GLY A 65 -6.46 -51.82 -29.06
N GLY A 66 -5.81 -51.56 -30.21
CA GLY A 66 -4.83 -50.48 -30.35
C GLY A 66 -5.44 -49.09 -30.16
N LEU A 67 -6.61 -48.83 -30.73
CA LEU A 67 -7.35 -47.58 -30.55
C LEU A 67 -7.74 -47.37 -29.09
N ILE A 68 -8.36 -48.37 -28.46
CA ILE A 68 -8.75 -48.27 -27.04
C ILE A 68 -7.52 -48.06 -26.15
N GLY A 69 -6.44 -48.81 -26.38
CA GLY A 69 -5.20 -48.66 -25.64
C GLY A 69 -4.58 -47.27 -25.80
N PHE A 70 -4.52 -46.75 -27.02
CA PHE A 70 -3.97 -45.43 -27.31
C PHE A 70 -4.80 -44.31 -26.68
N PHE A 71 -6.13 -44.34 -26.84
CA PHE A 71 -7.00 -43.33 -26.25
C PHE A 71 -7.05 -43.43 -24.73
N GLY A 72 -7.10 -44.64 -24.18
CA GLY A 72 -7.06 -44.87 -22.73
C GLY A 72 -5.78 -44.35 -22.09
N ALA A 73 -4.63 -44.65 -22.69
CA ALA A 73 -3.34 -44.15 -22.23
C ALA A 73 -3.24 -42.63 -22.34
N GLY A 74 -3.69 -42.05 -23.46
CA GLY A 74 -3.72 -40.59 -23.65
C GLY A 74 -4.60 -39.88 -22.63
N LEU A 75 -5.79 -40.42 -22.34
CA LEU A 75 -6.72 -39.84 -21.36
C LEU A 75 -6.16 -39.93 -19.94
N PHE A 76 -5.55 -41.07 -19.59
CA PHE A 76 -4.88 -41.25 -18.30
C PHE A 76 -3.73 -40.24 -18.12
N LEU A 77 -2.91 -40.04 -19.15
CA LEU A 77 -1.82 -39.08 -19.12
C LEU A 77 -2.33 -37.64 -18.99
N ALA A 78 -3.39 -37.28 -19.73
CA ALA A 78 -4.01 -35.97 -19.68
C ALA A 78 -4.56 -35.65 -18.28
N LEU A 79 -5.27 -36.59 -17.65
CA LEU A 79 -5.78 -36.43 -16.29
C LEU A 79 -4.64 -36.24 -15.28
N ARG A 80 -3.55 -37.01 -15.40
CA ARG A 80 -2.36 -36.86 -14.54
C ARG A 80 -1.68 -35.50 -14.72
N LEU A 81 -1.55 -35.04 -15.96
CA LEU A 81 -0.99 -33.74 -16.29
C LEU A 81 -1.85 -32.59 -15.76
N GLU A 82 -3.18 -32.67 -15.90
CA GLU A 82 -4.10 -31.66 -15.37
C GLU A 82 -4.03 -31.59 -13.84
N HIS A 83 -3.92 -32.74 -13.17
CA HIS A 83 -3.77 -32.79 -11.72
C HIS A 83 -2.43 -32.18 -11.24
N ALA A 84 -1.34 -32.45 -11.97
CA ALA A 84 -0.03 -31.86 -11.69
C ALA A 84 -0.05 -30.34 -11.94
N GLN A 85 -0.61 -29.90 -13.07
CA GLN A 85 -0.77 -28.48 -13.38
C GLN A 85 -1.64 -27.75 -12.36
N ALA A 86 -2.72 -28.38 -11.87
CA ALA A 86 -3.56 -27.80 -10.83
C ALA A 86 -2.81 -27.56 -9.51
N ALA A 87 -1.86 -28.44 -9.16
CA ALA A 87 -0.99 -28.24 -8.01
C ALA A 87 -0.02 -27.07 -8.22
N ASP A 88 0.59 -26.98 -9.39
CA ASP A 88 1.50 -25.87 -9.74
C ASP A 88 0.76 -24.53 -9.80
N PHE A 89 -0.46 -24.50 -10.36
CA PHE A 89 -1.29 -23.30 -10.37
C PHE A 89 -1.68 -22.86 -8.96
N LYS A 90 -2.02 -23.79 -8.06
CA LYS A 90 -2.30 -23.45 -6.65
C LYS A 90 -1.07 -22.86 -5.97
N ALA A 91 0.11 -23.43 -6.19
CA ALA A 91 1.35 -22.89 -5.64
C ALA A 91 1.66 -21.49 -6.19
N HIS A 92 1.44 -21.27 -7.49
CA HIS A 92 1.64 -19.97 -8.12
C HIS A 92 0.66 -18.90 -7.60
N ILE A 93 -0.61 -19.26 -7.46
CA ILE A 93 -1.63 -18.37 -6.90
C ILE A 93 -1.29 -18.04 -5.46
N ALA A 94 -0.92 -19.04 -4.63
CA ALA A 94 -0.54 -18.80 -3.24
C ALA A 94 0.66 -17.85 -3.13
N ARG A 95 1.66 -18.02 -3.99
CA ARG A 95 2.82 -17.12 -4.05
C ARG A 95 2.41 -15.69 -4.44
N LEU A 96 1.59 -15.52 -5.48
CA LEU A 96 1.12 -14.20 -5.91
C LEU A 96 0.27 -13.51 -4.84
N THR A 97 -0.59 -14.25 -4.14
CA THR A 97 -1.36 -13.72 -3.01
C THR A 97 -0.44 -13.28 -1.88
N HIS A 98 0.58 -14.08 -1.57
CA HIS A 98 1.56 -13.73 -0.54
C HIS A 98 2.36 -12.47 -0.90
N GLU A 99 2.83 -12.36 -2.14
CA GLU A 99 3.54 -11.16 -2.63
C GLU A 99 2.62 -9.92 -2.62
N ARG A 100 1.35 -10.08 -2.99
CA ARG A 100 0.34 -9.01 -2.92
C ARG A 100 0.10 -8.56 -1.48
N ASP A 101 -0.08 -9.49 -0.55
CA ASP A 101 -0.36 -9.15 0.85
C ASP A 101 0.86 -8.49 1.51
N GLN A 102 2.07 -8.94 1.21
CA GLN A 102 3.30 -8.25 1.63
C GLN A 102 3.37 -6.83 1.07
N ALA A 103 3.02 -6.62 -0.20
CA ALA A 103 3.00 -5.30 -0.80
C ALA A 103 1.94 -4.38 -0.15
N VAL A 104 0.77 -4.93 0.21
CA VAL A 104 -0.28 -4.19 0.94
C VAL A 104 0.20 -3.80 2.33
N ILE A 105 0.76 -4.73 3.09
CA ILE A 105 1.29 -4.45 4.44
C ILE A 105 2.40 -3.39 4.36
N ALA A 106 3.31 -3.50 3.39
CA ALA A 106 4.36 -2.50 3.19
C ALA A 106 3.80 -1.12 2.80
N ALA A 107 2.71 -1.07 2.02
CA ALA A 107 2.03 0.17 1.67
C ALA A 107 1.34 0.79 2.89
N GLU A 108 0.64 -0.01 3.70
CA GLU A 108 -0.01 0.43 4.94
C GLU A 108 1.00 0.98 5.95
N GLN A 109 2.14 0.30 6.12
CA GLN A 109 3.23 0.78 6.98
C GLN A 109 3.78 2.12 6.52
N ARG A 110 3.92 2.33 5.20
CA ARG A 110 4.37 3.61 4.65
C ARG A 110 3.35 4.73 4.88
N VAL A 111 2.05 4.42 4.80
CA VAL A 111 0.99 5.39 5.09
C VAL A 111 1.02 5.75 6.58
N GLN A 112 1.05 4.76 7.47
CA GLN A 112 1.13 4.99 8.91
C GLN A 112 2.36 5.82 9.30
N ALA A 113 3.53 5.51 8.73
CA ALA A 113 4.75 6.28 8.97
C ALA A 113 4.62 7.73 8.50
N ARG A 114 3.93 7.98 7.38
CA ARG A 114 3.66 9.35 6.89
C ARG A 114 2.67 10.09 7.77
N GLU A 115 1.63 9.42 8.26
CA GLU A 115 0.66 10.00 9.18
C GLU A 115 1.31 10.39 10.50
N GLN A 116 2.13 9.51 11.09
CA GLN A 116 2.88 9.81 12.30
C GLN A 116 3.83 10.99 12.09
N ALA A 117 4.58 11.00 10.99
CA ALA A 117 5.47 12.12 10.67
C ALA A 117 4.70 13.44 10.45
N ALA A 118 3.48 13.40 9.90
CA ALA A 118 2.63 14.58 9.75
C ALA A 118 2.14 15.09 11.11
N GLN A 119 1.66 14.19 11.99
CA GLN A 119 1.24 14.53 13.35
C GLN A 119 2.39 15.10 14.19
N GLU A 120 3.60 14.55 14.07
CA GLU A 120 4.78 15.10 14.73
C GLU A 120 5.13 16.51 14.23
N ARG A 121 5.00 16.78 12.92
CA ARG A 121 5.22 18.12 12.38
C ARG A 121 4.17 19.11 12.88
N GLU A 122 2.91 18.69 12.95
CA GLU A 122 1.82 19.52 13.44
C GLU A 122 2.01 19.86 14.92
N THR A 123 2.34 18.87 15.75
CA THR A 123 2.62 19.10 17.18
C THR A 123 3.82 20.01 17.41
N ARG A 124 4.91 19.84 16.65
CA ARG A 124 6.06 20.77 16.68
C ARG A 124 5.70 22.17 16.21
N ALA A 125 4.88 22.30 15.17
CA ALA A 125 4.42 23.60 14.68
C ALA A 125 3.56 24.32 15.74
N LEU A 126 2.66 23.60 16.41
CA LEU A 126 1.85 24.13 17.50
C LEU A 126 2.71 24.55 18.70
N GLN A 127 3.73 23.77 19.05
CA GLN A 127 4.69 24.14 20.10
C GLN A 127 5.45 25.40 19.72
N ALA A 128 6.03 25.45 18.52
CA ALA A 128 6.74 26.63 18.04
C ALA A 128 5.84 27.89 17.99
N GLN A 129 4.55 27.73 17.65
CA GLN A 129 3.60 28.83 17.70
C GLN A 129 3.37 29.33 19.14
N ARG A 130 3.23 28.42 20.11
CA ARG A 130 3.09 28.79 21.53
C ARG A 130 4.33 29.50 22.05
N ASP A 131 5.51 29.00 21.72
CA ASP A 131 6.78 29.59 22.11
C ASP A 131 6.95 30.99 21.50
N ALA A 132 6.56 31.16 20.23
CA ALA A 132 6.56 32.47 19.57
C ALA A 132 5.60 33.47 20.23
N VAL A 133 4.40 33.02 20.61
CA VAL A 133 3.42 33.86 21.32
C VAL A 133 3.95 34.25 22.71
N GLN A 134 4.58 33.33 23.45
CA GLN A 134 5.18 33.64 24.74
C GLN A 134 6.34 34.65 24.60
N ALA A 135 7.21 34.44 23.62
CA ALA A 135 8.31 35.37 23.35
C ALA A 135 7.80 36.77 22.96
N GLN A 136 6.70 36.86 22.22
CA GLN A 136 6.05 38.16 21.93
C GLN A 136 5.53 38.83 23.20
N GLN A 137 4.83 38.09 24.06
CA GLN A 137 4.33 38.63 25.32
C GLN A 137 5.46 39.11 26.25
N GLU A 138 6.56 38.37 26.31
CA GLU A 138 7.74 38.79 27.07
C GLU A 138 8.39 40.04 26.48
N ALA A 139 8.49 40.13 25.15
CA ALA A 139 9.02 41.31 24.48
C ALA A 139 8.14 42.54 24.75
N ASP A 140 6.81 42.41 24.62
CA ASP A 140 5.87 43.50 24.90
C ASP A 140 5.96 43.95 26.37
N ALA A 141 6.03 43.02 27.31
CA ALA A 141 6.22 43.34 28.73
C ALA A 141 7.56 44.06 29.00
N MET A 142 8.63 43.70 28.30
CA MET A 142 9.91 44.41 28.39
C MET A 142 9.81 45.84 27.83
N TRP A 143 9.11 46.02 26.70
CA TRP A 143 8.85 47.34 26.12
C TRP A 143 8.08 48.25 27.08
N ASP A 144 6.97 47.75 27.63
CA ASP A 144 6.15 48.48 28.61
C ASP A 144 7.00 48.87 29.83
N SER A 145 7.83 47.94 30.34
CA SER A 145 8.69 48.21 31.49
C SER A 145 9.77 49.27 31.20
N ALA A 146 10.26 49.31 29.97
CA ALA A 146 11.25 50.28 29.53
C ALA A 146 10.62 51.68 29.35
N GLU A 147 9.40 51.75 28.83
CA GLU A 147 8.63 53.00 28.72
C GLU A 147 8.32 53.57 30.11
N ASP A 148 7.82 52.74 31.03
CA ASP A 148 7.60 53.11 32.45
C ASP A 148 8.87 53.65 33.12
N PHE A 149 10.02 53.03 32.83
CA PHE A 149 11.31 53.47 33.37
C PHE A 149 11.73 54.82 32.80
N GLN A 150 11.54 55.05 31.49
CA GLN A 150 11.80 56.35 30.88
C GLN A 150 10.91 57.44 31.47
N ASP A 151 9.62 57.18 31.65
CA ASP A 151 8.67 58.13 32.22
C ASP A 151 9.02 58.51 33.66
N ARG A 152 9.34 57.53 34.50
CA ARG A 152 9.82 57.79 35.88
C ARG A 152 11.09 58.62 35.88
N THR A 153 12.01 58.35 34.96
CA THR A 153 13.26 59.10 34.83
C THR A 153 12.99 60.54 34.40
N MET A 154 12.11 60.78 33.43
CA MET A 154 11.70 62.12 33.01
C MET A 154 11.01 62.89 34.14
N GLN A 155 10.12 62.24 34.89
CA GLN A 155 9.46 62.85 36.05
C GLN A 155 10.48 63.23 37.14
N ALA A 156 11.44 62.35 37.44
CA ALA A 156 12.50 62.62 38.41
C ALA A 156 13.39 63.80 37.98
N LEU A 157 13.75 63.86 36.69
CA LEU A 157 14.51 64.97 36.11
C LEU A 157 13.74 66.29 36.20
N ASN A 158 12.45 66.28 35.84
CA ASN A 158 11.60 67.47 35.95
C ASN A 158 11.49 67.95 37.41
N GLN A 159 11.31 67.03 38.35
CA GLN A 159 11.25 67.37 39.77
C GLN A 159 12.59 67.93 40.28
N ALA A 160 13.72 67.35 39.87
CA ALA A 160 15.05 67.86 40.20
C ALA A 160 15.28 69.26 39.63
N ASN A 161 14.86 69.51 38.39
CA ASN A 161 14.95 70.83 37.74
C ASN A 161 14.09 71.87 38.48
N LEU A 162 12.87 71.51 38.89
CA LEU A 162 12.02 72.38 39.72
C LEU A 162 12.68 72.70 41.07
N ARG A 163 13.27 71.71 41.75
CA ARG A 163 14.00 71.93 43.01
C ARG A 163 15.21 72.85 42.81
N ALA A 164 15.97 72.66 41.74
CA ALA A 164 17.11 73.51 41.39
C ALA A 164 16.66 74.96 41.15
N ARG A 165 15.60 75.18 40.36
CA ARG A 165 15.01 76.52 40.14
C ARG A 165 14.55 77.17 41.45
N ASN A 166 13.84 76.42 42.30
CA ASN A 166 13.38 76.91 43.60
C ASN A 166 14.56 77.31 44.49
N ALA A 167 15.64 76.51 44.52
CA ALA A 167 16.86 76.83 45.26
C ALA A 167 17.55 78.09 44.72
N ILE A 168 17.63 78.26 43.40
CA ILE A 168 18.18 79.47 42.76
C ILE A 168 17.35 80.71 43.13
N HIS A 169 16.02 80.63 43.06
CA HIS A 169 15.13 81.73 43.46
C HIS A 169 15.26 82.06 44.95
N ALA A 170 15.35 81.06 45.82
CA ALA A 170 15.58 81.25 47.26
C ALA A 170 16.93 81.93 47.53
N ALA A 171 18.00 81.48 46.88
CA ALA A 171 19.33 82.07 46.98
C ALA A 171 19.34 83.53 46.49
N ALA A 172 18.66 83.80 45.36
CA ALA A 172 18.50 85.16 44.83
C ALA A 172 17.74 86.07 45.82
N ARG A 173 16.71 85.55 46.50
CA ARG A 173 15.94 86.27 47.53
C ARG A 173 16.81 86.62 48.74
N ILE A 174 17.65 85.69 49.20
CA ILE A 174 18.62 85.92 50.28
C ILE A 174 19.63 87.01 49.86
N LYS A 175 20.20 86.90 48.66
CA LYS A 175 21.14 87.89 48.11
C LYS A 175 20.53 89.30 48.04
N ARG A 176 19.27 89.43 47.61
CA ARG A 176 18.53 90.71 47.63
C ARG A 176 18.36 91.25 49.05
N ARG A 177 18.04 90.39 50.03
CA ARG A 177 17.90 90.77 51.44
C ARG A 177 19.20 91.31 52.04
N ILE A 178 20.33 90.66 51.76
CA ILE A 178 21.66 91.08 52.22
C ILE A 178 22.07 92.41 51.56
N LYS A 179 21.86 92.55 50.25
CA LYS A 179 22.16 93.80 49.52
C LYS A 179 21.28 94.97 49.98
N GLY A 180 20.01 94.70 50.32
CA GLY A 180 19.10 95.68 50.93
C GLY A 180 19.53 96.12 52.34
N LYS A 181 19.93 95.18 53.21
CA LYS A 181 20.50 95.50 54.54
C LYS A 181 21.79 96.31 54.45
N LYS A 182 22.69 96.00 53.50
CA LYS A 182 23.91 96.79 53.27
C LYS A 182 23.62 98.24 52.85
N ARG A 183 22.54 98.48 52.09
CA ARG A 183 22.10 99.84 51.72
C ARG A 183 21.50 100.62 52.89
N LEU A 184 20.85 99.94 53.84
CA LEU A 184 20.32 100.57 55.06
C LEU A 184 21.39 100.81 56.12
N GLY A 185 22.44 99.98 56.18
CA GLY A 185 23.59 100.18 57.08
C GLY A 185 24.58 101.25 56.59
N ALA A 186 24.70 101.47 55.28
CA ALA A 186 25.57 102.50 54.71
C ALA A 186 24.99 103.94 54.77
N GLY A 187 23.77 104.11 55.32
CA GLY A 187 23.15 105.42 55.56
C GLY A 187 23.29 105.92 57.00
N ILE A 188 23.93 105.16 57.90
CA ILE A 188 24.12 105.53 59.32
C ILE A 188 25.62 105.54 59.61
N SER A 189 26.33 106.50 59.01
CA SER A 189 27.60 106.97 59.54
C SER A 189 27.77 108.43 59.15
N VAL A 190 27.38 109.33 60.05
CA VAL A 190 27.80 110.73 60.08
C VAL A 190 28.21 111.02 61.54
N PRO A 191 29.33 111.74 61.75
CA PRO A 191 30.00 111.96 63.04
C PRO A 191 29.15 112.53 64.17
#